data_AF-A0A955NK92-F1
#
_entry.id   AF-A0A955NK92-F1
#
_cell.length_a   1.000
_cell.length_b   1.000
_cell.length_c   1.000
_cell.angle_alpha   90.00
_cell.angle_beta   90.00
_cell.angle_gamma   90.00
#
_symmetry.space_group_name_H-M   'P 1'
#
loop_
_entity.id
_entity.type
_entity.pdbx_description
1 polymer ?
#
loop_
_entity_poly.entity_id
_entity_poly.type
_entity_poly.pdbx_seq_one_letter_code
_entity_poly.pdbx_strand_id
1 'polypeptide(L)'
;MTVDLSVTIGNLKLANPVMPASGTFGYGQEYAGLIDLNDLGAIVSKAVSPAPRPGNKPPRMVELKGALLNSIGLQNPGIEGFIEKKIPFLRQFKPPVVVNVVGNSIEEYRQVVEALDAIDRVDGFEINLSCPNVQKGLEFGTTVDGVAR
;
A
#
# COMPACT_ATOMS: atom_id res chain seq x y z
N MET A 1 -10.97 30.39 -14.54
CA MET A 1 -9.88 30.21 -13.56
C MET A 1 -9.86 28.75 -13.18
N THR A 2 -8.74 28.07 -13.35
CA THR A 2 -8.58 26.67 -12.93
C THR A 2 -8.16 26.67 -11.47
N VAL A 3 -8.83 25.89 -10.63
CA VAL A 3 -8.46 25.74 -9.21
C VAL A 3 -7.21 24.86 -9.12
N ASP A 4 -6.16 25.33 -8.45
CA ASP A 4 -4.99 24.51 -8.12
C ASP A 4 -5.32 23.61 -6.93
N LEU A 5 -5.24 22.29 -7.14
CA LEU A 5 -5.50 21.28 -6.11
C LEU A 5 -4.20 20.64 -5.60
N SER A 6 -3.02 21.08 -6.06
CA SER A 6 -1.77 20.45 -5.69
C SER A 6 -1.49 20.54 -4.18
N VAL A 7 -0.92 19.47 -3.62
CA VAL A 7 -0.61 19.37 -2.19
C VAL A 7 0.76 18.74 -1.98
N THR A 8 1.37 19.03 -0.84
CA THR A 8 2.65 18.45 -0.41
C THR A 8 2.45 17.61 0.84
N ILE A 9 2.90 16.35 0.83
CA ILE A 9 2.90 15.46 1.99
C ILE A 9 4.34 14.99 2.22
N GLY A 10 4.97 15.51 3.27
CA GLY A 10 6.41 15.32 3.49
C GLY A 10 7.21 15.80 2.28
N ASN A 11 7.95 14.91 1.63
CA ASN A 11 8.73 15.21 0.42
C ASN A 11 7.96 14.94 -0.88
N LEU A 12 6.74 14.40 -0.81
CA LEU A 12 5.93 14.10 -1.99
C LEU A 12 5.12 15.31 -2.42
N LYS A 13 5.23 15.67 -3.70
CA LYS A 13 4.36 16.65 -4.36
C LYS A 13 3.30 15.92 -5.17
N LEU A 14 2.03 16.12 -4.82
CA LEU A 14 0.88 15.48 -5.46
C LEU A 14 0.17 16.50 -6.36
N ALA A 15 -0.31 16.05 -7.52
CA ALA A 15 -1.07 16.91 -8.43
C ALA A 15 -2.44 17.32 -7.86
N ASN A 16 -3.00 16.51 -6.96
CA ASN A 16 -4.24 16.73 -6.25
C ASN A 16 -4.25 15.87 -4.95
N PRO A 17 -5.21 16.07 -4.02
CA PRO A 17 -5.22 15.34 -2.75
C PRO A 17 -5.91 13.97 -2.82
N VAL A 18 -6.34 13.51 -4.01
CA VAL A 18 -7.14 12.29 -4.16
C VAL A 18 -6.24 11.10 -4.44
N MET A 19 -6.32 10.09 -3.59
CA MET A 19 -5.63 8.81 -3.76
C MET A 19 -6.48 7.68 -3.18
N PRO A 20 -6.35 6.43 -3.67
CA PRO A 20 -7.07 5.30 -3.12
C PRO A 20 -6.52 4.91 -1.73
N ALA A 21 -7.38 4.33 -0.90
CA ALA A 21 -6.92 3.63 0.30
C ALA A 21 -6.15 2.36 -0.06
N SER A 22 -5.09 2.03 0.69
CA SER A 22 -4.27 0.85 0.40
C SER A 22 -5.12 -0.43 0.41
N GLY A 23 -5.02 -1.16 -0.70
CA GLY A 23 -5.69 -2.43 -0.88
C GLY A 23 -7.15 -2.43 -1.32
N THR A 24 -7.80 -1.27 -1.47
CA THR A 24 -9.06 -1.17 -2.24
C THR A 24 -8.79 -1.14 -3.74
N PHE A 25 -7.60 -0.72 -4.13
CA PHE A 25 -7.21 -0.42 -5.51
C PHE A 25 -6.10 -1.33 -6.06
N GLY A 26 -5.90 -2.49 -5.42
CA GLY A 26 -4.90 -3.47 -5.83
C GLY A 26 -3.50 -2.87 -5.97
N TYR A 27 -2.94 -2.93 -7.17
CA TYR A 27 -1.67 -2.33 -7.54
C TYR A 27 -1.83 -1.31 -8.68
N GLY A 28 -3.04 -0.75 -8.84
CA GLY A 28 -3.42 0.16 -9.93
C GLY A 28 -3.87 -0.55 -11.21
N GLN A 29 -3.20 -1.63 -11.60
CA GLN A 29 -3.48 -2.36 -12.85
C GLN A 29 -4.93 -2.84 -12.95
N GLU A 30 -5.52 -3.24 -11.83
CA GLU A 30 -6.89 -3.74 -11.74
C GLU A 30 -7.94 -2.69 -12.12
N TYR A 31 -7.58 -1.40 -12.09
CA TYR A 31 -8.47 -0.27 -12.36
C TYR A 31 -8.03 0.59 -13.54
N ALA A 32 -6.91 0.28 -14.19
CA ALA A 32 -6.40 1.03 -15.34
C ALA A 32 -7.34 0.99 -16.56
N GLY A 33 -8.29 0.04 -16.60
CA GLY A 33 -9.37 0.01 -17.60
C GLY A 33 -10.62 0.81 -17.22
N LEU A 34 -10.69 1.36 -16.00
CA LEU A 34 -11.85 2.08 -15.46
C LEU A 34 -11.60 3.57 -15.30
N ILE A 35 -10.36 3.97 -14.97
CA ILE A 35 -9.94 5.37 -14.84
C ILE A 35 -8.53 5.57 -15.42
N ASP A 36 -8.18 6.80 -15.80
CA ASP A 36 -6.79 7.15 -16.06
C ASP A 36 -6.04 7.28 -14.73
N LEU A 37 -5.06 6.41 -14.51
CA LEU A 37 -4.28 6.44 -13.27
C LEU A 37 -3.45 7.72 -13.14
N ASN A 38 -3.19 8.46 -14.22
CA ASN A 38 -2.47 9.74 -14.17
C ASN A 38 -3.29 10.88 -13.58
N ASP A 39 -4.61 10.72 -13.41
CA ASP A 39 -5.46 11.72 -12.77
C ASP A 39 -5.40 11.65 -11.23
N LEU A 40 -4.83 10.57 -10.67
CA LEU A 40 -4.68 10.41 -9.23
C LEU A 40 -3.54 11.30 -8.69
N GLY A 41 -3.72 11.80 -7.46
CA GLY A 41 -2.67 12.46 -6.71
C GLY A 41 -1.51 11.53 -6.38
N ALA A 42 -1.81 10.27 -6.06
CA ALA A 42 -0.85 9.19 -5.85
C ALA A 42 -1.48 7.82 -6.13
N ILE A 43 -0.66 6.84 -6.48
CA ILE A 43 -1.04 5.42 -6.52
C ILE A 43 -0.59 4.78 -5.21
N VAL A 44 -1.54 4.24 -4.43
CA VAL A 44 -1.23 3.54 -3.18
C VAL A 44 -1.40 2.05 -3.39
N SER A 45 -0.32 1.28 -3.19
CA SER A 45 -0.35 -0.17 -3.44
C SER A 45 -1.09 -0.92 -2.34
N LYS A 46 -1.51 -2.15 -2.65
CA LYS A 46 -1.78 -3.17 -1.65
C LYS A 46 -0.50 -3.45 -0.86
N ALA A 47 -0.68 -3.83 0.41
CA ALA A 47 0.37 -4.28 1.31
C ALA A 47 1.35 -5.26 0.65
N VAL A 48 2.65 -5.01 0.84
CA VAL A 48 3.76 -5.89 0.44
C VAL A 48 4.39 -6.46 1.70
N SER A 49 4.54 -7.79 1.76
CA SER A 49 5.22 -8.50 2.85
C SER A 49 6.49 -9.18 2.36
N PRO A 50 7.40 -9.62 3.24
CA PRO A 50 8.63 -10.31 2.85
C PRO A 50 8.39 -11.48 1.88
N ALA A 51 7.44 -12.35 2.22
CA ALA A 51 7.05 -13.51 1.42
C ALA A 51 5.61 -13.36 0.90
N PRO A 52 5.23 -14.11 -0.16
CA PRO A 52 3.86 -14.14 -0.66
C PRO A 52 2.86 -14.60 0.41
N ARG A 53 1.68 -13.97 0.42
CA ARG A 53 0.57 -14.35 1.29
C ARG A 53 -0.64 -14.73 0.44
N PRO A 54 -1.21 -15.94 0.60
CA PRO A 54 -2.40 -16.35 -0.16
C PRO A 54 -3.67 -15.62 0.28
N GLY A 55 -3.66 -15.06 1.49
CA GLY A 55 -4.84 -14.50 2.16
C GLY A 55 -5.75 -15.57 2.75
N ASN A 56 -6.85 -15.13 3.33
CA ASN A 56 -7.87 -16.00 3.91
C ASN A 56 -8.64 -16.75 2.82
N LYS A 57 -9.29 -17.86 3.19
CA LYS A 57 -10.17 -18.62 2.30
C LYS A 57 -11.46 -17.82 2.00
N PRO A 58 -12.01 -17.91 0.78
CA PRO A 58 -13.34 -17.38 0.48
C PRO A 58 -14.45 -18.12 1.26
N PRO A 59 -15.62 -17.47 1.52
CA PRO A 59 -15.91 -16.06 1.28
C PRO A 59 -15.16 -15.17 2.27
N ARG A 60 -14.49 -14.14 1.76
CA ARG A 60 -13.64 -13.22 2.53
C ARG A 60 -13.96 -11.74 2.33
N MET A 61 -15.07 -11.50 1.63
CA MET A 61 -15.63 -10.19 1.34
C MET A 61 -17.13 -10.36 1.14
N VAL A 62 -17.93 -9.47 1.73
CA VAL A 62 -19.39 -9.43 1.60
C VAL A 62 -19.83 -7.98 1.49
N GLU A 63 -20.64 -7.68 0.48
CA GLU A 63 -21.27 -6.37 0.32
C GLU A 63 -22.46 -6.22 1.27
N LEU A 64 -22.56 -5.05 1.90
CA LEU A 64 -23.65 -4.64 2.75
C LEU A 64 -24.27 -3.37 2.15
N LYS A 65 -25.49 -3.00 2.56
CA LYS A 65 -26.12 -1.77 2.09
C LYS A 65 -25.26 -0.55 2.47
N GLY A 66 -24.56 0.01 1.48
CA GLY A 66 -23.66 1.16 1.64
C GLY A 66 -22.31 0.84 2.29
N ALA A 67 -21.90 -0.42 2.40
CA ALA A 67 -20.64 -0.80 3.05
C ALA A 67 -20.07 -2.11 2.50
N LEU A 68 -18.82 -2.41 2.87
CA LEU A 68 -18.12 -3.63 2.50
C LEU A 68 -17.46 -4.25 3.74
N LEU A 69 -17.83 -5.47 4.10
CA LEU A 69 -17.14 -6.23 5.13
C LEU A 69 -16.09 -7.11 4.46
N ASN A 70 -14.86 -7.12 4.98
CA ASN A 70 -13.77 -7.94 4.44
C ASN A 70 -12.90 -8.56 5.53
N SER A 71 -12.33 -9.73 5.19
CA SER A 71 -11.30 -10.42 5.96
C SER A 71 -10.30 -11.03 4.99
N ILE A 72 -9.59 -10.20 4.24
CA ILE A 72 -8.74 -10.63 3.11
C ILE A 72 -7.53 -11.46 3.56
N GLY A 73 -7.02 -11.24 4.78
CA GLY A 73 -5.82 -11.92 5.29
C GLY A 73 -4.52 -11.45 4.63
N LEU A 74 -4.44 -10.18 4.23
CA LEU A 74 -3.25 -9.55 3.65
C LEU A 74 -2.70 -10.28 2.41
N GLN A 75 -3.58 -10.79 1.53
CA GLN A 75 -3.17 -11.40 0.27
C GLN A 75 -2.26 -10.46 -0.54
N ASN A 76 -1.06 -10.93 -0.90
CA ASN A 76 -0.08 -10.18 -1.68
C ASN A 76 1.01 -11.11 -2.27
N PRO A 77 1.76 -10.68 -3.31
CA PRO A 77 2.71 -11.53 -4.02
C PRO A 77 4.10 -11.59 -3.35
N GLY A 78 4.30 -10.98 -2.18
CA GLY A 78 5.62 -10.81 -1.57
C GLY A 78 6.45 -9.72 -2.25
N ILE A 79 7.62 -9.41 -1.69
CA ILE A 79 8.55 -8.41 -2.26
C ILE A 79 8.95 -8.81 -3.68
N GLU A 80 9.45 -10.03 -3.87
CA GLU A 80 9.95 -10.50 -5.17
C GLU A 80 8.88 -10.40 -6.26
N GLY A 81 7.67 -10.90 -5.98
CA GLY A 81 6.56 -10.84 -6.93
C GLY A 81 6.05 -9.42 -7.18
N PHE A 82 6.17 -8.52 -6.20
CA PHE A 82 5.85 -7.10 -6.40
C PHE A 82 6.87 -6.42 -7.34
N ILE A 83 8.17 -6.64 -7.10
CA ILE A 83 9.24 -6.10 -7.93
C ILE A 83 9.14 -6.61 -9.37
N GLU A 84 8.99 -7.92 -9.54
CA GLU A 84 8.97 -8.54 -10.87
C GLU A 84 7.73 -8.14 -11.68
N LYS A 85 6.56 -8.08 -11.04
CA LYS A 85 5.28 -8.03 -11.77
C LYS A 85 4.56 -6.70 -11.68
N LYS A 86 4.79 -5.90 -10.62
CA LYS A 86 4.01 -4.68 -10.37
C LYS A 86 4.82 -3.41 -10.69
N ILE A 87 6.10 -3.36 -10.33
CA ILE A 87 6.96 -2.20 -10.62
C ILE A 87 7.02 -1.86 -12.13
N PRO A 88 7.20 -2.81 -13.07
CA PRO A 88 7.24 -2.47 -14.50
C PRO A 88 5.98 -1.79 -15.00
N PHE A 89 4.81 -2.19 -14.51
CA PHE A 89 3.53 -1.55 -14.81
C PHE A 89 3.47 -0.14 -14.22
N LEU A 90 3.83 0.01 -12.94
CA LEU A 90 3.75 1.29 -12.23
C LEU A 90 4.66 2.37 -12.82
N ARG A 91 5.79 1.99 -13.44
CA ARG A 91 6.70 2.91 -14.14
C ARG A 91 6.07 3.64 -15.32
N GLN A 92 4.93 3.17 -15.81
CA GLN A 92 4.23 3.80 -16.95
C GLN A 92 3.43 5.05 -16.56
N PHE A 93 3.29 5.33 -15.27
CA PHE A 93 2.43 6.40 -14.75
C PHE A 93 3.23 7.51 -14.08
N LYS A 94 2.66 8.72 -14.08
CA LYS A 94 3.29 9.92 -13.51
C LYS A 94 3.10 10.11 -12.01
N PRO A 95 1.94 9.79 -11.39
CA PRO A 95 1.74 10.06 -9.97
C PRO A 95 2.74 9.30 -9.11
N PRO A 96 3.12 9.83 -7.93
CA PRO A 96 3.94 9.11 -6.98
C PRO A 96 3.32 7.76 -6.60
N VAL A 97 4.15 6.75 -6.42
CA VAL A 97 3.76 5.42 -5.94
C VAL A 97 4.13 5.32 -4.47
N VAL A 98 3.11 5.19 -3.63
CA VAL A 98 3.26 4.91 -2.21
C VAL A 98 3.04 3.42 -1.98
N VAL A 99 4.06 2.74 -1.48
CA VAL A 99 3.98 1.30 -1.20
C VAL A 99 3.53 1.06 0.22
N ASN A 100 2.39 0.39 0.39
CA ASN A 100 1.98 -0.11 1.70
C ASN A 100 2.88 -1.28 2.12
N VAL A 101 3.48 -1.20 3.30
CA VAL A 101 4.40 -2.22 3.84
C VAL A 101 3.76 -2.91 5.03
N VAL A 102 3.85 -4.24 5.07
CA VAL A 102 3.36 -5.02 6.21
C VAL A 102 4.36 -6.10 6.63
N GLY A 103 4.51 -6.25 7.95
CA GLY A 103 5.38 -7.25 8.56
C GLY A 103 4.86 -7.70 9.93
N ASN A 104 5.41 -8.80 10.43
CA ASN A 104 5.16 -9.38 11.76
C ASN A 104 6.32 -9.11 12.74
N SER A 105 7.31 -8.32 12.36
CA SER A 105 8.35 -7.79 13.24
C SER A 105 8.98 -6.55 12.62
N ILE A 106 9.74 -5.76 13.41
CA ILE A 106 10.49 -4.60 12.90
C ILE A 106 11.43 -5.04 11.78
N GLU A 107 12.07 -6.20 11.94
CA GLU A 107 12.99 -6.79 10.97
C GLU A 107 12.28 -7.09 9.65
N GLU A 108 11.05 -7.59 9.68
CA GLU A 108 10.25 -7.79 8.46
C GLU A 108 9.89 -6.46 7.77
N TYR A 109 9.51 -5.42 8.52
CA TYR A 109 9.27 -4.09 7.94
C TYR A 109 10.55 -3.55 7.28
N ARG A 110 11.66 -3.60 8.01
CA ARG A 110 12.98 -3.16 7.54
C ARG A 110 13.39 -3.90 6.28
N GLN A 111 13.23 -5.22 6.24
CA GLN A 111 13.54 -6.04 5.07
C GLN A 111 12.77 -5.57 3.83
N VAL A 112 11.47 -5.29 3.96
CA VAL A 112 10.66 -4.81 2.83
C VAL A 112 11.09 -3.42 2.41
N VAL A 113 11.29 -2.50 3.35
CA VAL A 113 11.70 -1.12 3.06
C VAL A 113 13.08 -1.10 2.39
N GLU A 114 14.09 -1.75 2.95
CA GLU A 114 15.45 -1.79 2.38
C GLU A 114 15.48 -2.40 0.97
N ALA A 115 14.68 -3.45 0.72
CA ALA A 115 14.61 -4.06 -0.60
C ALA A 115 13.96 -3.15 -1.65
N LEU A 116 13.04 -2.28 -1.23
CA LEU A 116 12.27 -1.40 -2.11
C LEU A 116 12.85 0.01 -2.22
N ASP A 117 13.66 0.45 -1.26
CA ASP A 117 14.29 1.77 -1.22
C ASP A 117 15.26 1.98 -2.40
N ALA A 118 15.86 0.89 -2.89
CA ALA A 118 16.70 0.91 -4.09
C ALA A 118 15.92 1.05 -5.41
N ILE A 119 14.58 1.05 -5.37
CA ILE A 119 13.73 1.08 -6.56
C ILE A 119 13.27 2.51 -6.83
N ASP A 120 13.75 3.07 -7.93
CA ASP A 120 13.42 4.41 -8.44
C ASP A 120 11.93 4.74 -8.50
N ARG A 121 11.07 3.72 -8.65
CA ARG A 121 9.62 3.88 -8.75
C ARG A 121 8.89 3.84 -7.40
N VAL A 122 9.58 3.65 -6.29
CA VAL A 122 8.97 3.70 -4.95
C VAL A 122 9.21 5.10 -4.39
N ASP A 123 8.19 5.95 -4.49
CA ASP A 123 8.29 7.36 -4.12
C ASP A 123 8.04 7.57 -2.61
N GLY A 124 7.37 6.63 -1.95
CA GLY A 124 7.16 6.67 -0.51
C GLY A 124 6.63 5.35 0.06
N PHE A 125 6.62 5.27 1.39
CA PHE A 125 6.14 4.11 2.13
C PHE A 125 4.97 4.47 3.05
N GLU A 126 3.96 3.61 3.06
CA GLU A 126 2.88 3.61 4.06
C GLU A 126 3.07 2.40 4.99
N ILE A 127 3.46 2.64 6.24
CA ILE A 127 3.74 1.55 7.20
C ILE A 127 2.44 1.07 7.85
N ASN A 128 2.05 -0.17 7.56
CA ASN A 128 0.80 -0.74 8.05
C ASN A 128 0.93 -1.37 9.44
N LEU A 129 0.69 -0.59 10.49
CA LEU A 129 0.78 -1.03 11.88
C LEU A 129 -0.47 -1.74 12.42
N SER A 130 -1.44 -2.07 11.55
CA SER A 130 -2.71 -2.67 11.99
C SER A 130 -2.65 -4.18 12.23
N CYS A 131 -1.54 -4.86 11.87
CA CYS A 131 -1.45 -6.31 11.93
C CYS A 131 -1.35 -6.81 13.40
N PRO A 132 -2.32 -7.61 13.89
CA PRO A 132 -2.32 -8.10 15.27
C PRO A 132 -1.30 -9.23 15.52
N ASN A 133 -0.51 -9.63 14.52
CA ASN A 133 0.35 -10.83 14.55
C ASN A 133 1.85 -10.51 14.59
N VAL A 134 2.23 -9.29 14.96
CA VAL A 134 3.61 -9.04 15.41
C VAL A 134 3.86 -9.96 16.62
N GLN A 135 5.07 -10.46 16.84
CA GLN A 135 5.38 -11.40 17.95
C GLN A 135 4.97 -10.91 19.37
N LYS A 136 4.39 -9.69 19.49
CA LYS A 136 3.61 -9.16 20.64
C LYS A 136 2.39 -8.29 20.21
N GLY A 137 1.51 -8.79 19.34
CA GLY A 137 0.13 -8.27 19.23
C GLY A 137 -0.07 -6.85 18.67
N LEU A 138 -1.22 -6.25 19.03
CA LEU A 138 -1.67 -4.86 18.77
C LEU A 138 -0.72 -3.76 19.31
N GLU A 139 0.29 -4.12 20.09
CA GLU A 139 1.07 -3.19 20.93
C GLU A 139 1.87 -2.13 20.13
N PHE A 140 2.19 -2.40 18.85
CA PHE A 140 2.97 -1.49 18.01
C PHE A 140 2.17 -0.26 17.56
N GLY A 141 0.97 -0.45 17.04
CA GLY A 141 0.15 0.64 16.50
C GLY A 141 -0.72 1.35 17.54
N THR A 142 -0.85 0.79 18.75
CA THR A 142 -1.76 1.31 19.78
C THR A 142 -1.06 2.05 20.91
N THR A 143 0.28 2.18 20.88
CA THR A 143 1.06 2.92 21.89
C THR A 143 2.12 3.80 21.23
N VAL A 144 2.43 4.95 21.83
CA VAL A 144 3.51 5.84 21.34
C VAL A 144 4.86 5.13 21.37
N ASP A 145 5.15 4.41 22.46
CA ASP A 145 6.39 3.65 22.64
C ASP A 145 6.53 2.46 21.68
N GLY A 146 5.43 1.96 21.13
CA GLY A 146 5.43 0.96 20.07
C GLY A 146 5.83 1.57 18.73
N VAL A 147 5.24 2.72 18.38
CA VAL A 147 5.50 3.43 17.11
C VAL A 147 6.90 4.06 17.06
N ALA A 148 7.44 4.51 18.19
CA ALA A 148 8.70 5.27 18.24
C ALA A 148 9.99 4.44 18.11
N ARG A 149 9.88 3.13 17.83
CA ARG A 149 11.02 2.18 17.80
C ARG A 149 11.70 2.07 16.45
#